data_AF-A0AAD8HPB3-F1
#
_entry.id   AF-A0AAD8HPB3-F1
#
_cell.length_a   1.000
_cell.length_b   1.000
_cell.length_c   1.000
_cell.angle_alpha   90.00
_cell.angle_beta   90.00
_cell.angle_gamma   90.00
#
_symmetry.space_group_name_H-M   'P 1'
#
loop_
_entity.id
_entity.type
_entity.pdbx_description
1 polymer ?
#
loop_
_entity_poly.entity_id
_entity_poly.type
_entity_poly.pdbx_seq_one_letter_code
_entity_poly.pdbx_strand_id
1 'polypeptide(L)'
;MGPARCYHQIKNKSYPKSQYCHGVPDPKIRIYNVGMKKKGVDEIPFFVHLVSWENENVSSEALEAARIASNKYMTKFAGKDSFHLRVRVHPFHVLRINKMLSCAGADRL
;
A
#
# COMPACT_ATOMS: atom_id res chain seq x y z
N MET A 1 13.13 4.32 3.52
CA MET A 1 11.97 5.17 3.84
C MET A 1 12.14 5.65 5.27
N GLY A 2 11.80 6.90 5.58
CA GLY A 2 11.76 7.36 6.98
C GLY A 2 10.58 6.73 7.74
N PRO A 3 10.48 6.91 9.07
CA PRO A 3 9.34 6.43 9.86
C PRO A 3 7.99 6.90 9.29
N ALA A 4 6.95 6.06 9.35
CA ALA A 4 5.63 6.36 8.76
C ALA A 4 4.99 7.64 9.33
N ARG A 5 5.27 7.97 10.60
CA ARG A 5 4.81 9.22 11.25
C ARG A 5 5.21 10.49 10.47
N CYS A 6 6.30 10.45 9.70
CA CYS A 6 6.76 11.59 8.92
C CYS A 6 5.83 11.90 7.73
N TYR A 7 5.05 10.91 7.27
CA TYR A 7 4.26 10.99 6.03
C TYR A 7 2.77 10.69 6.21
N HIS A 8 2.35 10.28 7.41
CA HIS A 8 0.97 9.87 7.72
C HIS A 8 -0.07 10.95 7.43
N GLN A 9 0.20 12.22 7.75
CA GLN A 9 -0.72 13.31 7.45
C GLN A 9 -0.62 13.76 5.98
N ILE A 10 -1.77 14.04 5.37
CA ILE A 10 -1.87 14.59 4.01
C ILE A 10 -1.57 16.09 4.06
N LYS A 11 -0.29 16.46 3.94
CA LYS A 11 0.16 17.87 3.99
C LYS A 11 0.28 18.52 2.61
N ASN A 12 0.61 17.73 1.59
CA ASN A 12 0.89 18.22 0.25
C ASN A 12 -0.25 17.87 -0.71
N LYS A 13 -0.33 18.59 -1.82
CA LYS A 13 -1.18 18.22 -2.96
C LYS A 13 -0.76 16.85 -3.52
N SER A 14 -1.68 16.16 -4.18
CA SER A 14 -1.44 14.89 -4.85
C SER A 14 -0.24 14.98 -5.81
N TYR A 15 0.76 14.13 -5.60
CA TYR A 15 2.00 14.11 -6.39
C TYR A 15 2.20 12.74 -7.03
N PRO A 16 1.56 12.46 -8.18
CA PRO A 16 1.67 11.17 -8.84
C PRO A 16 2.96 11.01 -9.65
N LYS A 17 3.37 9.75 -9.86
CA LYS A 17 4.35 9.41 -10.91
C LYS A 17 3.82 9.94 -12.23
N SER A 18 4.61 10.78 -12.89
CA SER A 18 4.20 11.53 -14.10
C SER A 18 5.43 11.88 -14.94
N GLN A 19 5.21 12.48 -16.11
CA GLN A 19 6.29 13.02 -16.94
C GLN A 19 7.09 14.15 -16.28
N TYR A 20 6.66 14.67 -15.13
CA TYR A 20 7.40 15.67 -14.36
C TYR A 20 8.04 15.07 -13.10
N CYS A 21 7.65 13.86 -12.72
CA CYS A 21 8.19 13.13 -11.57
C CYS A 21 8.79 11.79 -12.04
N HIS A 22 10.03 11.86 -12.52
CA HIS A 22 10.80 10.69 -12.94
C HIS A 22 11.54 10.02 -11.77
N GLY A 23 12.08 8.81 -12.00
CA GLY A 23 12.90 8.10 -11.02
C GLY A 23 12.13 7.59 -9.78
N VAL A 24 10.80 7.55 -9.85
CA VAL A 24 9.96 7.07 -8.75
C VAL A 24 10.15 5.56 -8.58
N PRO A 25 10.50 5.08 -7.37
CA PRO A 25 10.62 3.65 -7.11
C PRO A 25 9.25 2.97 -7.27
N ASP A 26 9.25 1.73 -7.75
CA ASP A 26 8.01 0.98 -7.89
C ASP A 26 7.41 0.63 -6.52
N PRO A 27 6.06 0.63 -6.41
CA PRO A 27 5.39 0.35 -5.14
C PRO A 27 5.63 -1.09 -4.69
N LYS A 28 5.73 -1.29 -3.37
CA LYS A 28 6.00 -2.61 -2.80
C LYS A 28 4.83 -3.59 -2.97
N ILE A 29 3.60 -3.09 -2.92
CA ILE A 29 2.40 -3.87 -3.26
C ILE A 29 2.30 -4.04 -4.78
N ARG A 30 2.28 -5.30 -5.21
CA ARG A 30 2.12 -5.67 -6.64
C ARG A 30 0.85 -6.46 -6.92
N ILE A 31 0.30 -7.13 -5.90
CA ILE A 31 -0.85 -8.03 -6.04
C ILE A 31 -2.02 -7.42 -5.27
N TYR A 32 -3.07 -7.03 -5.99
CA TYR A 32 -4.26 -6.43 -5.37
C TYR A 32 -5.39 -7.42 -5.13
N ASN A 33 -5.47 -8.49 -5.93
CA ASN A 33 -6.49 -9.53 -5.83
C ASN A 33 -5.85 -10.86 -5.43
N VAL A 34 -6.37 -11.49 -4.38
CA VAL A 34 -5.88 -12.75 -3.82
C VAL A 34 -7.05 -13.69 -3.52
N GLY A 35 -6.77 -15.00 -3.43
CA GLY A 35 -7.81 -16.02 -3.29
C GLY A 35 -8.48 -16.33 -4.64
N MET A 36 -9.76 -16.68 -4.60
CA MET A 36 -10.51 -17.08 -5.78
C MET A 36 -10.99 -15.90 -6.61
N LYS A 37 -10.09 -15.36 -7.43
CA LYS A 37 -10.35 -14.23 -8.34
C LYS A 37 -11.23 -14.53 -9.55
N LYS A 38 -11.49 -15.80 -9.85
CA LYS A 38 -12.26 -16.25 -11.02
C LYS A 38 -13.64 -16.81 -10.68
N LYS A 39 -13.99 -16.94 -9.39
CA LYS A 39 -15.29 -17.47 -8.97
C LYS A 39 -16.41 -16.52 -9.37
N GLY A 40 -17.58 -17.10 -9.67
CA GLY A 40 -18.79 -16.34 -9.97
C GLY A 40 -19.27 -15.52 -8.78
N VAL A 41 -20.09 -14.49 -9.05
CA VAL A 41 -20.67 -13.63 -8.01
C VAL A 41 -21.55 -14.43 -7.05
N ASP A 42 -22.25 -15.44 -7.55
CA ASP A 42 -23.20 -16.26 -6.78
C ASP A 42 -22.50 -17.18 -5.76
N GLU A 43 -21.22 -17.50 -5.98
CA GLU A 43 -20.46 -18.38 -5.09
C GLU A 43 -19.93 -17.68 -3.83
N ILE A 44 -19.88 -16.35 -3.83
CA ILE A 44 -19.39 -15.54 -2.70
C ILE A 44 -20.41 -14.42 -2.42
N PRO A 45 -21.55 -14.74 -1.78
CA PRO A 45 -22.62 -13.77 -1.55
C PRO A 45 -22.31 -12.75 -0.46
N PHE A 46 -21.40 -13.08 0.47
CA PHE A 46 -21.07 -12.23 1.61
C PHE A 46 -19.84 -11.36 1.36
N PHE A 47 -19.96 -10.07 1.68
CA PHE A 47 -18.89 -9.08 1.53
C PHE A 47 -18.65 -8.32 2.84
N VAL A 48 -17.37 -8.15 3.17
CA VAL A 48 -16.93 -7.32 4.29
C VAL A 48 -15.96 -6.26 3.74
N HIS A 49 -16.07 -5.04 4.24
CA HIS A 49 -15.21 -3.93 3.85
C HIS A 49 -14.45 -3.39 5.05
N LEU A 50 -13.14 -3.25 4.89
CA LEU A 50 -12.30 -2.49 5.81
C LEU A 50 -12.26 -1.04 5.32
N VAL A 51 -12.82 -0.13 6.12
CA VAL A 51 -12.94 1.29 5.78
C VAL A 51 -12.16 2.09 6.81
N SER A 52 -11.28 2.98 6.36
CA SER A 52 -10.62 3.93 7.25
C SER A 52 -11.58 5.08 7.58
N TRP A 53 -11.58 5.49 8.84
CA TRP A 53 -12.36 6.65 9.33
C TRP A 53 -11.50 7.91 9.42
N GLU A 54 -10.21 7.80 9.13
CA GLU A 54 -9.25 8.91 9.17
C GLU A 54 -8.74 9.24 7.75
N ASN A 55 -8.51 10.53 7.52
CA ASN A 55 -7.92 11.01 6.27
C ASN A 55 -6.39 11.03 6.38
N GLU A 56 -5.77 9.94 5.98
CA GLU A 56 -4.34 9.69 6.12
C GLU A 56 -3.71 9.11 4.84
N ASN A 57 -2.38 9.21 4.76
CA ASN A 57 -1.58 8.50 3.77
C ASN A 57 -1.19 7.12 4.28
N VAL A 58 -1.61 6.08 3.56
CA VAL A 58 -1.20 4.70 3.81
C VAL A 58 -0.03 4.33 2.89
N SER A 59 1.06 3.83 3.47
CA SER A 59 2.25 3.45 2.70
C SER A 59 2.05 2.17 1.89
N SER A 60 2.78 2.03 0.79
CA SER A 60 2.74 0.83 -0.06
C SER A 60 3.19 -0.42 0.70
N GLU A 61 4.10 -0.23 1.65
CA GLU A 61 4.64 -1.23 2.56
C GLU A 61 3.57 -1.71 3.54
N ALA A 62 2.78 -0.79 4.11
CA ALA A 62 1.69 -1.12 5.01
C ALA A 62 0.59 -1.89 4.27
N LEU A 63 0.24 -1.49 3.05
CA LEU A 63 -0.74 -2.20 2.22
C LEU A 63 -0.30 -3.64 1.91
N GLU A 64 0.97 -3.84 1.54
CA GLU A 64 1.49 -5.19 1.28
C GLU A 64 1.55 -6.04 2.55
N ALA A 65 1.99 -5.46 3.67
CA ALA A 65 2.03 -6.16 4.96
C ALA A 65 0.63 -6.57 5.42
N ALA A 66 -0.35 -5.67 5.34
CA ALA A 66 -1.75 -5.95 5.66
C ALA A 66 -2.32 -7.05 4.76
N ARG A 67 -2.07 -6.97 3.45
CA ARG A 67 -2.50 -8.00 2.48
C ARG A 67 -1.93 -9.37 2.83
N ILE A 68 -0.63 -9.47 3.12
CA ILE A 68 0.02 -10.72 3.51
C ILE A 68 -0.60 -11.28 4.80
N ALA A 69 -0.78 -10.43 5.81
CA ALA A 69 -1.34 -10.82 7.11
C ALA A 69 -2.78 -11.35 6.97
N SER A 70 -3.67 -10.60 6.31
CA SER A 70 -5.04 -11.01 6.07
C SER A 70 -5.12 -12.29 5.24
N ASN A 71 -4.33 -12.40 4.17
CA ASN A 71 -4.32 -13.59 3.34
C ASN A 71 -3.82 -14.83 4.08
N LYS A 72 -2.76 -14.70 4.88
CA LYS A 72 -2.22 -15.81 5.69
C LYS A 72 -3.25 -16.31 6.70
N TYR A 73 -3.93 -15.39 7.38
CA TYR A 73 -4.98 -15.73 8.34
C TYR A 73 -6.15 -16.45 7.66
N MET A 74 -6.71 -15.86 6.61
CA MET A 74 -7.85 -16.44 5.89
C MET A 74 -7.51 -17.80 5.27
N THR A 75 -6.30 -17.96 4.73
CA THR A 75 -5.85 -19.25 4.17
C THR A 75 -5.79 -20.34 5.24
N LYS A 76 -5.35 -19.99 6.45
CA LYS A 76 -5.23 -20.94 7.57
C LYS A 76 -6.59 -21.38 8.12
N PHE A 77 -7.55 -20.47 8.24
CA PHE A 77 -8.81 -20.74 8.95
C PHE A 77 -9.98 -21.04 8.00
N ALA A 78 -10.12 -20.31 6.90
CA ALA A 78 -11.23 -20.49 5.95
C ALA A 78 -10.86 -21.42 4.78
N GLY A 79 -9.57 -21.63 4.53
CA GLY A 79 -9.07 -22.33 3.35
C GLY A 79 -8.82 -21.40 2.16
N LYS A 80 -7.87 -21.76 1.31
CA LYS A 80 -7.38 -20.93 0.19
C LYS A 80 -8.46 -20.59 -0.84
N ASP A 81 -9.46 -21.46 -0.99
CA ASP A 81 -10.42 -21.44 -2.10
C ASP A 81 -11.81 -20.91 -1.69
N SER A 82 -11.92 -20.46 -0.44
CA SER A 82 -13.17 -20.06 0.19
C SER A 82 -13.41 -18.55 0.18
N PHE A 83 -12.43 -17.74 -0.23
CA PHE A 83 -12.54 -16.27 -0.18
C PHE A 83 -11.93 -15.57 -1.40
N HIS A 84 -12.39 -14.35 -1.63
CA HIS A 84 -11.81 -13.38 -2.56
C HIS A 84 -11.42 -12.12 -1.79
N LEU A 85 -10.13 -11.81 -1.72
CA LEU A 85 -9.62 -10.59 -1.08
C LEU A 85 -9.17 -9.60 -2.14
N ARG A 86 -9.66 -8.36 -2.05
CA ARG A 86 -9.28 -7.25 -2.92
C ARG A 86 -8.80 -6.05 -2.12
N VAL A 87 -7.57 -5.63 -2.35
CA VAL A 87 -7.06 -4.32 -1.93
C VAL A 87 -7.60 -3.28 -2.92
N ARG A 88 -8.41 -2.35 -2.43
CA ARG A 88 -9.06 -1.31 -3.27
C ARG A 88 -8.17 -0.09 -3.51
N VAL A 89 -7.34 0.25 -2.53
CA VAL A 89 -6.46 1.43 -2.55
C VAL A 89 -5.19 1.16 -3.35
N HIS A 90 -4.79 2.13 -4.17
CA HIS A 90 -3.56 2.08 -4.96
C HIS A 90 -2.62 3.23 -4.56
N PRO A 91 -1.34 2.95 -4.26
CA PRO A 91 -0.40 3.98 -3.81
C PRO A 91 0.15 4.77 -4.99
N PHE A 92 -0.59 5.79 -5.43
CA PHE A 92 -0.14 6.68 -6.50
C PHE A 92 0.64 7.90 -6.00
N HIS A 93 0.43 8.30 -4.75
CA HIS A 93 1.10 9.46 -4.17
C HIS A 93 2.57 9.15 -3.88
N VAL A 94 3.47 9.94 -4.47
CA VAL A 94 4.91 9.81 -4.31
C VAL A 94 5.38 10.66 -3.14
N LEU A 95 5.97 10.01 -2.15
CA LEU A 95 6.57 10.68 -1.00
C LEU A 95 7.99 11.14 -1.33
N ARG A 96 8.32 12.38 -0.96
CA ARG A 96 9.65 12.96 -1.15
C ARG A 96 10.40 12.97 0.18
N ILE A 97 11.71 12.75 0.10
CA ILE A 97 12.63 12.84 1.22
C ILE A 97 13.81 13.71 0.80
N ASN A 98 14.14 14.72 1.62
CA ASN A 98 15.41 15.41 1.51
C ASN A 98 16.45 14.58 2.26
N LYS A 99 17.33 13.88 1.51
CA LYS A 99 18.35 13.02 2.12
C LYS A 99 19.55 13.88 2.52
N MET A 100 19.71 14.10 3.82
CA MET A 100 20.93 14.70 4.37
C MET A 100 22.01 13.63 4.50
N LEU A 101 23.25 13.98 4.13
CA LEU A 101 24.42 13.15 4.38
C LEU A 101 24.83 13.29 5.84
N SER A 102 25.08 12.16 6.50
CA SER A 102 25.47 12.12 7.92
C SER A 102 26.99 12.15 8.14
N CYS A 103 27.77 12.37 7.08
CA CYS A 103 29.23 12.33 7.11
C CYS A 103 29.82 13.75 7.28
N ALA A 104 31.05 13.84 7.80
CA ALA A 104 31.80 15.10 7.84
C ALA A 104 32.09 15.61 6.41
N GLY A 105 31.94 16.92 6.18
CA GLY A 105 32.11 17.54 4.85
C GLY A 105 30.86 17.50 3.95
N ALA A 106 29.69 17.14 4.51
CA ALA A 106 28.41 17.11 3.80
C ALA A 106 27.93 18.48 3.29
N ASP A 107 28.51 19.58 3.78
CA ASP A 107 28.25 20.95 3.35
C ASP A 107 28.73 21.25 1.91
N ARG A 108 29.57 20.38 1.34
CA ARG A 108 30.14 20.54 -0.01
C ARG A 108 29.38 19.81 -1.12
N LEU A 109 28.21 19.24 -0.81
CA LEU A 109 27.38 18.43 -1.71
C LEU A 109 26.00 19.05 -1.93
#